data_AF-A0A956EBV2-F1
#
_entry.id   AF-A0A956EBV2-F1
#
_cell.length_a   1.000
_cell.length_b   1.000
_cell.length_c   1.000
_cell.angle_alpha   90.00
_cell.angle_beta   90.00
_cell.angle_gamma   90.00
#
_symmetry.space_group_name_H-M   'P 1'
#
loop_
_entity.id
_entity.type
_entity.pdbx_description
1 polymer ?
#
loop_
_entity_poly.entity_id
_entity_poly.type
_entity_poly.pdbx_seq_one_letter_code
_entity_poly.pdbx_strand_id
1 'polypeptide(L)'
;FISLFLYFLFRRAFRGTFSADSGEAVRLPYPVEIFLSADPFVGAMTLLSTHTIYRGIAWSLGILLLTLVFGRVFCGWICPFGTMHHFFAWIFPSRYVKGNKRVNANTTKWWQSGKYYLMLGFLAAAAAGSAIGGLLDPICVAVRTVGLGVLPALQYLGLHGGTAIADTNIRPLQVAADGTQDFLAQTVWTSKQFYFHQTWFIIFFLVAILFMNRFIPRFWCRALCPLGAFLGVFSRFALFGMEKDHAKCTDCNLCLVNCQGADSPQGGVKHRQDECHMCLNCENACPEDVIKFRFLPNRKGTISKPNLERRTALAAVGAGAIGIPAMRIANWPDKAYSEKVIRPPGSVEEREFLERCIRCAECMKVCPNNALHPAFFEAGIEGLWTPILIPRIGYCEFSCVLCGQVCPTGAIQKIDEKQKMGVDQKPIAIGTAMYDKGRCLPWSMATPCIVCEEFCPTSPKAIWPEEAEVPKRESHYEGEGHAKMTTIKVQKPHVDPSLCVGCGACEKVCPIVDKPAVYVTNAGETRSKTNVILLENTSYNQTS
;
A
#
# COMPACT_ATOMS: atom_id res chain seq x y z
N PHE A 1 20.70 7.12 4.57
CA PHE A 1 19.42 6.43 4.85
C PHE A 1 18.51 6.33 3.63
N ILE A 2 18.16 7.42 2.94
CA ILE A 2 17.25 7.35 1.77
C ILE A 2 17.75 6.39 0.68
N SER A 3 19.05 6.35 0.39
CA SER A 3 19.63 5.39 -0.57
C SER A 3 19.43 3.94 -0.12
N LEU A 4 19.49 3.67 1.18
CA LEU A 4 19.25 2.36 1.77
C LEU A 4 17.76 2.00 1.70
N PHE A 5 16.86 2.95 1.98
CA PHE A 5 15.41 2.78 1.78
C PHE A 5 15.07 2.47 0.31
N LEU A 6 15.61 3.25 -0.64
CA LEU A 6 15.41 3.03 -2.07
C LEU A 6 16.03 1.70 -2.53
N TYR A 7 17.23 1.36 -2.06
CA TYR A 7 17.86 0.07 -2.34
C TYR A 7 16.97 -1.11 -1.90
N PHE A 8 16.49 -1.08 -0.67
CA PHE A 8 15.57 -2.10 -0.16
C PHE A 8 14.21 -2.04 -0.81
N LEU A 9 13.78 -0.91 -1.36
CA LEU A 9 12.54 -0.79 -2.13
C LEU A 9 12.69 -1.41 -3.52
N PHE A 10 13.82 -1.20 -4.21
CA PHE A 10 14.06 -1.71 -5.57
C PHE A 10 14.38 -3.21 -5.57
N ARG A 11 15.09 -3.71 -4.55
CA ARG A 11 15.37 -5.14 -4.36
C ARG A 11 14.14 -5.99 -4.00
N ARG A 12 12.93 -5.39 -3.88
CA ARG A 12 11.66 -6.12 -3.60
C ARG A 12 11.05 -6.76 -4.83
N ALA A 13 11.55 -6.50 -6.03
CA ALA A 13 11.05 -7.14 -7.24
C ALA A 13 11.51 -8.60 -7.29
N PHE A 14 10.56 -9.53 -7.36
CA PHE A 14 10.87 -10.94 -7.63
C PHE A 14 11.37 -11.07 -9.07
N ARG A 15 12.52 -11.73 -9.24
CA ARG A 15 13.18 -11.94 -10.54
C ARG A 15 13.42 -13.41 -10.87
N GLY A 16 12.91 -14.32 -10.04
CA GLY A 16 12.96 -15.75 -10.31
C GLY A 16 11.94 -16.16 -11.38
N THR A 17 11.99 -17.43 -11.77
CA THR A 17 10.99 -18.07 -12.63
C THR A 17 10.01 -18.87 -11.77
N PHE A 18 8.79 -19.05 -12.27
CA PHE A 18 7.77 -19.89 -11.63
C PHE A 18 7.75 -21.32 -12.20
N SER A 19 8.86 -21.76 -12.81
CA SER A 19 8.96 -23.09 -13.42
C SER A 19 8.94 -24.18 -12.36
N ALA A 20 8.08 -25.19 -12.55
CA ALA A 20 7.85 -26.28 -11.61
C ALA A 20 9.11 -27.15 -11.32
N ASP A 21 10.15 -27.07 -12.17
CA ASP A 21 11.37 -27.89 -12.11
C ASP A 21 12.61 -27.18 -11.55
N SER A 22 12.51 -25.92 -11.10
CA SER A 22 13.73 -25.17 -10.69
C SER A 22 14.30 -25.60 -9.34
N GLY A 23 13.58 -26.37 -8.53
CA GLY A 23 14.01 -26.77 -7.17
C GLY A 23 14.21 -25.61 -6.18
N GLU A 24 14.13 -24.36 -6.63
CA GLU A 24 14.28 -23.15 -5.84
C GLU A 24 12.90 -22.65 -5.36
N ALA A 25 12.73 -22.57 -4.04
CA ALA A 25 11.51 -22.01 -3.46
C ALA A 25 11.33 -20.54 -3.87
N VAL A 26 10.11 -20.16 -4.26
CA VAL A 26 9.67 -18.80 -4.61
C VAL A 26 9.74 -17.92 -3.38
N ARG A 27 10.93 -17.38 -3.09
CA ARG A 27 11.20 -16.52 -1.94
C ARG A 27 11.90 -15.25 -2.35
N LEU A 28 11.58 -14.17 -1.64
CA LEU A 28 12.32 -12.92 -1.77
C LEU A 28 13.69 -13.08 -1.11
N PRO A 29 14.76 -12.52 -1.71
CA PRO A 29 16.12 -12.67 -1.21
C PRO A 29 16.38 -11.94 0.11
N TYR A 30 15.53 -10.97 0.50
CA TYR A 30 15.71 -10.16 1.70
C TYR A 30 14.41 -10.03 2.49
N PRO A 31 14.45 -9.93 3.84
CA PRO A 31 13.29 -9.65 4.67
C PRO A 31 12.83 -8.20 4.44
N VAL A 32 11.78 -8.07 3.65
CA VAL A 32 11.30 -6.81 3.07
C VAL A 32 10.46 -6.00 4.06
N GLU A 33 9.85 -6.67 5.03
CA GLU A 33 8.92 -6.13 6.02
C GLU A 33 9.57 -5.23 7.09
N ILE A 34 10.91 -5.24 7.22
CA ILE A 34 11.63 -4.61 8.34
C ILE A 34 11.30 -3.12 8.50
N PHE A 35 11.29 -2.32 7.42
CA PHE A 35 11.03 -0.88 7.51
C PHE A 35 9.61 -0.54 7.98
N LEU A 36 8.62 -1.32 7.55
CA LEU A 36 7.23 -1.12 7.95
C LEU A 36 7.01 -1.61 9.38
N SER A 37 7.69 -2.70 9.78
CA SER A 37 7.65 -3.21 11.15
C SER A 37 8.36 -2.32 12.17
N ALA A 38 9.26 -1.45 11.71
CA ALA A 38 9.96 -0.50 12.56
C ALA A 38 9.08 0.69 12.98
N ASP A 39 7.90 0.87 12.39
CA ASP A 39 7.03 1.98 12.70
C ASP A 39 6.27 1.78 14.04
N PRO A 40 6.52 2.59 15.07
CA PRO A 40 5.87 2.44 16.36
C PRO A 40 4.40 2.89 16.38
N PHE A 41 3.98 3.77 15.47
CA PHE A 41 2.57 4.13 15.35
C PHE A 41 1.78 2.98 14.73
N VAL A 42 2.31 2.34 13.67
CA VAL A 42 1.73 1.11 13.11
C VAL A 42 1.72 -0.01 14.15
N GLY A 43 2.81 -0.19 14.90
CA GLY A 43 2.88 -1.15 15.99
C GLY A 43 1.79 -0.93 17.04
N ALA A 44 1.56 0.32 17.45
CA ALA A 44 0.50 0.66 18.40
C ALA A 44 -0.90 0.43 17.83
N MET A 45 -1.16 0.83 16.58
CA MET A 45 -2.46 0.60 15.93
C MET A 45 -2.77 -0.89 15.79
N THR A 46 -1.82 -1.68 15.31
CA THR A 46 -1.99 -3.12 15.11
C THR A 46 -2.18 -3.86 16.43
N LEU A 47 -1.47 -3.46 17.49
CA LEU A 47 -1.71 -3.97 18.84
C LEU A 47 -3.13 -3.65 19.33
N LEU A 48 -3.60 -2.41 19.12
CA LEU A 48 -4.93 -1.99 19.54
C LEU A 48 -6.05 -2.65 18.74
N SER A 49 -5.87 -2.88 17.44
CA SER A 49 -6.91 -3.46 16.60
C SER A 49 -6.99 -4.98 16.70
N THR A 50 -5.86 -5.66 16.86
CA THR A 50 -5.81 -7.13 16.84
C THR A 50 -5.63 -7.76 18.22
N HIS A 51 -5.23 -6.98 19.23
CA HIS A 51 -4.84 -7.47 20.55
C HIS A 51 -3.67 -8.49 20.53
N THR A 52 -2.90 -8.53 19.44
CA THR A 52 -1.77 -9.44 19.27
C THR A 52 -0.45 -8.69 19.03
N ILE A 53 0.64 -9.26 19.53
CA ILE A 53 1.99 -8.72 19.32
C ILE A 53 2.67 -9.51 18.20
N TYR A 54 2.81 -8.89 17.03
CA TYR A 54 3.53 -9.48 15.90
C TYR A 54 5.05 -9.45 16.12
N ARG A 55 5.75 -10.48 15.62
CA ARG A 55 7.21 -10.64 15.72
C ARG A 55 8.01 -9.42 15.23
N GLY A 56 7.44 -8.63 14.32
CA GLY A 56 8.04 -7.39 13.80
C GLY A 56 8.03 -6.19 14.75
N ILE A 57 7.22 -6.20 15.82
CA ILE A 57 7.10 -5.09 16.79
C ILE A 57 8.40 -4.84 17.56
N ALA A 58 9.31 -5.82 17.65
CA ALA A 58 10.62 -5.62 18.28
C ALA A 58 11.40 -4.45 17.66
N TRP A 59 11.31 -4.25 16.35
CA TRP A 59 11.95 -3.13 15.67
C TRP A 59 11.33 -1.77 16.03
N SER A 60 10.00 -1.74 16.19
CA SER A 60 9.30 -0.51 16.57
C SER A 60 9.60 -0.08 18.00
N LEU A 61 9.79 -1.05 18.91
CA LEU A 61 10.31 -0.79 20.25
C LEU A 61 11.72 -0.19 20.21
N GLY A 62 12.58 -0.64 19.30
CA GLY A 62 13.89 -0.04 19.07
C GLY A 62 13.82 1.45 18.71
N ILE A 63 12.91 1.84 17.81
CA ILE A 63 12.69 3.26 17.45
C ILE A 63 12.08 4.05 18.62
N LEU A 64 11.19 3.43 19.38
CA LEU A 64 10.60 4.06 20.57
C LEU A 64 11.66 4.30 21.65
N LEU A 65 12.52 3.32 21.93
CA LEU A 65 13.67 3.45 22.84
C LEU A 65 14.63 4.54 22.36
N LEU A 66 14.98 4.55 21.07
CA LEU A 66 15.77 5.62 20.47
C LEU A 66 15.12 6.99 20.68
N THR A 67 13.79 7.06 20.64
CA THR A 67 13.03 8.29 20.89
C THR A 67 13.04 8.71 22.36
N LEU A 68 13.02 7.76 23.29
CA LEU A 68 13.15 8.01 24.73
C LEU A 68 14.56 8.46 25.13
N VAL A 69 15.59 8.13 24.34
CA VAL A 69 16.96 8.60 24.58
C VAL A 69 17.20 9.93 23.88
N PHE A 70 16.98 10.00 22.57
CA PHE A 70 17.40 11.12 21.72
C PHE A 70 16.28 12.07 21.29
N GLY A 71 15.05 11.90 21.79
CA GLY A 71 13.89 12.64 21.29
C GLY A 71 13.51 12.19 19.87
N ARG A 72 12.84 13.04 19.09
CA ARG A 72 12.31 12.65 17.76
C ARG A 72 13.38 12.58 16.65
N VAL A 73 14.54 11.99 16.95
CA VAL A 73 15.67 11.84 16.02
C VAL A 73 15.27 11.08 14.75
N PHE A 74 14.31 10.15 14.86
CA PHE A 74 13.76 9.45 13.69
C PHE A 74 13.19 10.42 12.65
N CYS A 75 12.41 11.43 13.06
CA CYS A 75 11.80 12.41 12.15
C CYS A 75 12.84 13.33 11.47
N GLY A 76 13.98 13.57 12.15
CA GLY A 76 15.07 14.39 11.65
C GLY A 76 16.00 13.67 10.67
N TRP A 77 16.43 12.45 11.01
CA TRP A 77 17.58 11.79 10.39
C TRP A 77 17.24 10.49 9.65
N ILE A 78 16.16 9.81 10.04
CA ILE A 78 15.87 8.44 9.59
C ILE A 78 14.64 8.41 8.67
N CYS A 79 13.57 9.13 8.96
CA CYS A 79 12.30 9.03 8.23
C CYS A 79 12.47 9.29 6.71
N PRO A 80 12.13 8.32 5.83
CA PRO A 80 12.31 8.47 4.38
C PRO A 80 11.44 9.61 3.81
N PHE A 81 10.23 9.76 4.34
CA PHE A 81 9.34 10.85 3.97
C PHE A 81 9.91 12.21 4.34
N GLY A 82 10.56 12.32 5.51
CA GLY A 82 11.28 13.54 5.91
C GLY A 82 12.39 13.92 4.93
N THR A 83 13.15 12.93 4.44
CA THR A 83 14.17 13.15 3.41
C THR A 83 13.57 13.56 2.06
N MET A 84 12.44 12.97 1.65
CA MET A 84 11.74 13.39 0.42
C MET A 84 11.31 14.85 0.48
N HIS A 85 10.78 15.30 1.62
CA HIS A 85 10.45 16.71 1.84
C HIS A 85 11.68 17.62 1.73
N HIS A 86 12.84 17.19 2.24
CA HIS A 86 14.09 17.94 2.09
C HIS A 86 14.58 18.03 0.65
N PHE A 87 14.60 16.90 -0.03
CA PHE A 87 15.01 16.82 -1.43
C PHE A 87 14.12 17.71 -2.30
N PHE A 88 12.81 17.66 -2.12
CA PHE A 88 11.88 18.52 -2.85
C PHE A 88 12.06 20.00 -2.52
N ALA A 89 12.27 20.36 -1.25
CA ALA A 89 12.53 21.74 -0.85
C ALA A 89 13.88 22.28 -1.36
N TRP A 90 14.85 21.41 -1.61
CA TRP A 90 16.13 21.76 -2.24
C TRP A 90 15.98 22.02 -3.74
N ILE A 91 15.25 21.16 -4.47
CA ILE A 91 14.98 21.34 -5.91
C ILE A 91 14.06 22.54 -6.16
N PHE A 92 13.02 22.69 -5.35
CA PHE A 92 12.01 23.75 -5.49
C PHE A 92 12.02 24.69 -4.28
N PRO A 93 13.09 25.48 -4.09
CA PRO A 93 13.23 26.34 -2.92
C PRO A 93 12.12 27.38 -2.87
N SER A 94 11.51 27.56 -1.69
CA SER A 94 10.43 28.52 -1.52
C SER A 94 10.90 29.94 -1.88
N ARG A 95 10.29 30.53 -2.92
CA ARG A 95 10.49 31.96 -3.25
C ARG A 95 9.54 32.85 -2.45
N TYR A 96 8.47 32.29 -1.88
CA TYR A 96 7.46 33.02 -1.11
C TYR A 96 7.83 33.20 0.37
N VAL A 97 8.58 32.25 0.94
CA VAL A 97 8.94 32.20 2.36
C VAL A 97 10.41 32.58 2.52
N LYS A 98 10.71 33.88 2.44
CA LYS A 98 12.05 34.47 2.64
C LYS A 98 12.05 35.48 3.79
N GLY A 99 13.21 35.67 4.42
CA GLY A 99 13.41 36.64 5.51
C GLY A 99 12.38 36.49 6.64
N ASN A 100 11.74 37.59 7.03
CA ASN A 100 10.74 37.62 8.10
C ASN A 100 9.55 36.68 7.86
N LYS A 101 9.16 36.42 6.60
CA LYS A 101 8.10 35.44 6.30
C LYS A 101 8.52 34.02 6.70
N ARG A 102 9.80 33.69 6.55
CA ARG A 102 10.36 32.39 6.97
C ARG A 102 10.46 32.26 8.47
N VAL A 103 10.86 33.33 9.16
CA VAL A 103 10.82 33.42 10.62
C VAL A 103 9.38 33.13 11.09
N ASN A 104 8.39 33.86 10.56
CA ASN A 104 6.99 33.69 10.93
C ASN A 104 6.48 32.27 10.63
N ALA A 105 6.79 31.69 9.48
CA ALA A 105 6.42 30.31 9.13
C ALA A 105 7.07 29.25 10.04
N ASN A 106 8.21 29.56 10.66
CA ASN A 106 8.92 28.70 11.59
C ASN A 106 8.66 29.04 13.07
N THR A 107 7.73 29.95 13.34
CA THR A 107 7.18 30.12 14.70
C THR A 107 6.11 29.06 14.95
N THR A 108 5.94 28.67 16.22
CA THR A 108 4.92 27.70 16.61
C THR A 108 3.51 28.23 16.27
N LYS A 109 2.68 27.37 15.69
CA LYS A 109 1.31 27.68 15.25
C LYS A 109 0.30 26.71 15.87
N TRP A 110 -0.92 27.18 16.04
CA TRP A 110 -2.01 26.40 16.64
C TRP A 110 -2.41 25.16 15.80
N TRP A 111 -2.32 25.24 14.46
CA TRP A 111 -2.68 24.12 13.57
C TRP A 111 -1.73 22.93 13.66
N GLN A 112 -0.53 23.09 14.26
CA GLN A 112 0.39 21.96 14.50
C GLN A 112 -0.21 20.93 15.47
N SER A 113 -1.18 21.33 16.30
CA SER A 113 -1.90 20.39 17.16
C SER A 113 -2.80 19.41 16.37
N GLY A 114 -3.12 19.71 15.10
CA GLY A 114 -4.00 18.90 14.24
C GLY A 114 -3.57 17.44 14.11
N LYS A 115 -2.27 17.18 13.89
CA LYS A 115 -1.72 15.81 13.80
C LYS A 115 -1.94 14.97 15.07
N TYR A 116 -2.00 15.58 16.26
CA TYR A 116 -2.27 14.84 17.49
C TYR A 116 -3.75 14.45 17.58
N TYR A 117 -4.67 15.31 17.13
CA TYR A 117 -6.08 14.95 17.04
C TYR A 117 -6.31 13.84 16.01
N LEU A 118 -5.64 13.92 14.84
CA LEU A 118 -5.66 12.84 13.84
C LEU A 118 -5.12 11.52 14.42
N MET A 119 -3.97 11.57 15.11
CA MET A 119 -3.41 10.40 15.78
C MET A 119 -4.38 9.80 16.81
N LEU A 120 -5.01 10.61 17.66
CA LEU A 120 -5.99 10.14 18.65
C LEU A 120 -7.20 9.49 17.98
N GLY A 121 -7.72 10.10 16.91
CA GLY A 121 -8.83 9.53 16.14
C GLY A 121 -8.46 8.19 15.50
N PHE A 122 -7.25 8.05 14.95
CA PHE A 122 -6.80 6.78 14.38
C PHE A 122 -6.54 5.69 15.42
N LEU A 123 -6.00 6.03 16.59
CA LEU A 123 -5.85 5.06 17.69
C LEU A 123 -7.21 4.62 18.23
N ALA A 124 -8.20 5.52 18.29
CA ALA A 124 -9.57 5.17 18.65
C ALA A 124 -10.25 4.29 17.58
N ALA A 125 -10.04 4.58 16.30
CA ALA A 125 -10.50 3.73 15.20
C ALA A 125 -9.82 2.34 15.23
N ALA A 126 -8.54 2.28 15.59
CA ALA A 126 -7.82 1.02 15.80
C ALA A 126 -8.45 0.22 16.95
N ALA A 127 -8.74 0.85 18.08
CA ALA A 127 -9.45 0.21 19.19
C ALA A 127 -10.89 -0.25 18.83
N ALA A 128 -11.52 0.39 17.84
CA ALA A 128 -12.79 -0.05 17.26
C ALA A 128 -12.63 -1.15 16.19
N GLY A 129 -11.42 -1.68 16.00
CA GLY A 129 -11.11 -2.78 15.09
C GLY A 129 -10.80 -2.33 13.66
N SER A 130 -10.12 -1.20 13.44
CA SER A 130 -9.69 -0.81 12.08
C SER A 130 -8.32 -0.16 12.04
N ALA A 131 -7.39 -0.71 11.25
CA ALA A 131 -6.06 -0.13 11.04
C ALA A 131 -6.04 1.01 9.99
N ILE A 132 -7.15 1.76 9.87
CA ILE A 132 -7.32 2.82 8.85
C ILE A 132 -6.27 3.93 8.95
N GLY A 133 -5.67 4.15 10.13
CA GLY A 133 -4.63 5.15 10.32
C GLY A 133 -3.36 4.93 9.49
N GLY A 134 -3.13 3.71 8.98
CA GLY A 134 -2.08 3.44 7.99
C GLY A 134 -2.21 4.24 6.69
N LEU A 135 -3.39 4.81 6.42
CA LEU A 135 -3.66 5.68 5.26
C LEU A 135 -2.75 6.92 5.23
N LEU A 136 -2.53 7.53 6.40
CA LEU A 136 -1.75 8.76 6.61
C LEU A 136 -0.43 8.50 7.35
N ASP A 137 -0.04 7.24 7.52
CA ASP A 137 1.28 6.91 8.03
C ASP A 137 2.36 7.32 7.01
N PRO A 138 3.40 8.10 7.38
CA PRO A 138 4.40 8.58 6.42
C PRO A 138 5.17 7.46 5.72
N ILE A 139 5.40 6.31 6.37
CA ILE A 139 6.13 5.20 5.75
C ILE A 139 5.22 4.47 4.77
N CYS A 140 3.97 4.20 5.14
CA CYS A 140 2.97 3.59 4.25
C CYS A 140 2.69 4.48 3.04
N VAL A 141 2.56 5.80 3.24
CA VAL A 141 2.40 6.77 2.14
C VAL A 141 3.63 6.77 1.23
N ALA A 142 4.85 6.81 1.79
CA ALA A 142 6.08 6.76 0.99
C ALA A 142 6.15 5.49 0.14
N VAL A 143 5.91 4.34 0.77
CA VAL A 143 5.95 3.04 0.09
C VAL A 143 4.89 2.94 -1.00
N ARG A 144 3.64 3.29 -0.71
CA ARG A 144 2.53 3.25 -1.67
C ARG A 144 2.77 4.16 -2.86
N THR A 145 3.18 5.40 -2.61
CA THR A 145 3.36 6.41 -3.66
C THR A 145 4.57 6.13 -4.54
N VAL A 146 5.69 5.68 -3.97
CA VAL A 146 6.85 5.29 -4.75
C VAL A 146 6.59 3.97 -5.49
N GLY A 147 5.95 2.99 -4.83
CA GLY A 147 5.68 1.66 -5.36
C GLY A 147 4.65 1.63 -6.50
N LEU A 148 3.50 2.27 -6.32
CA LEU A 148 2.39 2.24 -7.29
C LEU A 148 2.37 3.45 -8.23
N GLY A 149 3.19 4.47 -7.94
CA GLY A 149 3.20 5.73 -8.66
C GLY A 149 4.53 6.01 -9.35
N VAL A 150 5.53 6.38 -8.56
CA VAL A 150 6.82 6.85 -9.09
C VAL A 150 7.54 5.77 -9.90
N LEU A 151 7.61 4.54 -9.40
CA LEU A 151 8.31 3.44 -10.08
C LEU A 151 7.70 3.10 -11.45
N PRO A 152 6.39 2.81 -11.56
CA PRO A 152 5.76 2.58 -12.86
C PRO A 152 5.88 3.76 -13.83
N ALA A 153 5.82 5.00 -13.32
CA ALA A 153 5.98 6.19 -14.14
C ALA A 153 7.42 6.36 -14.68
N LEU A 154 8.43 6.13 -13.83
CA LEU A 154 9.83 6.14 -14.27
C LEU A 154 10.13 5.02 -15.26
N GLN A 155 9.55 3.84 -15.04
CA GLN A 155 9.67 2.71 -15.96
C GLN A 155 9.02 3.03 -17.31
N TYR A 156 7.83 3.63 -17.32
CA TYR A 156 7.15 4.08 -18.53
C TYR A 156 8.04 5.04 -19.35
N LEU A 157 8.58 6.07 -18.68
CA LEU A 157 9.47 7.04 -19.30
C LEU A 157 10.79 6.40 -19.76
N GLY A 158 11.32 5.46 -18.99
CA GLY A 158 12.54 4.72 -19.31
C GLY A 158 12.37 3.87 -20.56
N LEU A 159 11.29 3.09 -20.65
CA LEU A 159 11.00 2.23 -21.79
C LEU A 159 10.73 3.05 -23.05
N HIS A 160 9.87 4.07 -22.99
CA HIS A 160 9.57 4.92 -24.15
C HIS A 160 10.73 5.81 -24.58
N GLY A 161 11.54 6.28 -23.62
CA GLY A 161 12.78 6.98 -23.92
C GLY A 161 13.80 6.05 -24.59
N GLY A 162 13.90 4.81 -24.11
CA GLY A 162 14.74 3.77 -24.72
C GLY A 162 14.36 3.46 -26.15
N THR A 163 13.06 3.26 -26.44
CA THR A 163 12.59 3.00 -27.82
C THR A 163 12.84 4.19 -28.73
N ALA A 164 12.61 5.42 -28.26
CA ALA A 164 12.88 6.62 -29.07
C ALA A 164 14.37 6.77 -29.42
N ILE A 165 15.27 6.30 -28.55
CA ILE A 165 16.71 6.26 -28.81
C ILE A 165 17.07 5.08 -29.73
N ALA A 166 16.41 3.93 -29.56
CA ALA A 166 16.59 2.77 -30.43
C ALA A 166 16.21 3.09 -31.89
N ASP A 167 15.20 3.93 -32.09
CA ASP A 167 14.76 4.41 -33.41
C ASP A 167 15.76 5.38 -34.09
N THR A 168 16.83 5.80 -33.39
CA THR A 168 17.90 6.60 -33.99
C THR A 168 18.90 5.72 -34.73
N ASN A 169 19.43 6.20 -35.87
CA ASN A 169 20.34 5.42 -36.73
C ASN A 169 21.80 5.35 -36.21
N ILE A 170 22.03 5.63 -34.91
CA ILE A 170 23.36 5.75 -34.30
C ILE A 170 23.64 4.50 -33.47
N ARG A 171 24.34 3.52 -34.06
CA ARG A 171 24.62 2.22 -33.45
C ARG A 171 25.27 2.26 -32.05
N PRO A 172 26.25 3.15 -31.74
CA PRO A 172 26.79 3.26 -30.38
C PRO A 172 25.75 3.68 -29.35
N LEU A 173 24.80 4.53 -29.75
CA LEU A 173 23.75 5.05 -28.89
C LEU A 173 22.69 3.99 -28.60
N GLN A 174 22.35 3.17 -29.60
CA GLN A 174 21.46 2.01 -29.44
C GLN A 174 22.03 1.01 -28.44
N VAL A 175 23.30 0.59 -28.60
CA VAL A 175 23.96 -0.36 -27.69
C VAL A 175 24.03 0.20 -26.26
N ALA A 176 24.33 1.49 -26.11
CA ALA A 176 24.34 2.15 -24.81
C ALA A 176 22.93 2.21 -24.19
N ALA A 177 21.90 2.47 -24.99
CA ALA A 177 20.51 2.51 -24.53
C ALA A 177 20.03 1.12 -24.09
N ASP A 178 20.24 0.09 -24.91
CA ASP A 178 19.86 -1.29 -24.60
C ASP A 178 20.59 -1.79 -23.34
N GLY A 179 21.91 -1.59 -23.25
CA GLY A 179 22.68 -1.95 -22.06
C GLY A 179 22.22 -1.21 -20.80
N THR A 180 21.78 0.05 -20.93
CA THR A 180 21.22 0.81 -19.82
C THR A 180 19.84 0.29 -19.43
N GLN A 181 18.97 -0.04 -20.39
CA GLN A 181 17.65 -0.62 -20.13
C GLN A 181 17.77 -1.99 -19.45
N ASP A 182 18.68 -2.84 -19.93
CA ASP A 182 18.95 -4.16 -19.34
C ASP A 182 19.47 -4.02 -17.91
N PHE A 183 20.43 -3.12 -17.67
CA PHE A 183 20.91 -2.84 -16.32
C PHE A 183 19.79 -2.36 -15.39
N LEU A 184 18.91 -1.47 -15.87
CA LEU A 184 17.80 -0.94 -15.09
C LEU A 184 16.70 -1.99 -14.86
N ALA A 185 16.41 -2.86 -15.83
CA ALA A 185 15.51 -4.00 -15.68
C ALA A 185 16.08 -5.08 -14.74
N GLN A 186 17.40 -5.21 -14.69
CA GLN A 186 18.07 -6.11 -13.76
C GLN A 186 18.37 -5.50 -12.39
N THR A 187 18.22 -4.19 -12.20
CA THR A 187 18.62 -3.53 -10.93
C THR A 187 17.47 -2.78 -10.26
N VAL A 188 16.61 -2.10 -11.02
CA VAL A 188 15.65 -1.11 -10.50
C VAL A 188 14.19 -1.52 -10.67
N TRP A 189 13.78 -1.96 -11.87
CA TRP A 189 12.39 -2.29 -12.21
C TRP A 189 12.28 -3.66 -12.89
N THR A 190 11.07 -4.18 -13.09
CA THR A 190 10.84 -5.43 -13.85
C THR A 190 10.78 -5.15 -15.35
N SER A 191 10.94 -6.16 -16.20
CA SER A 191 10.80 -6.00 -17.66
C SER A 191 9.34 -5.73 -18.08
N LYS A 192 8.36 -6.28 -17.35
CA LYS A 192 6.94 -5.99 -17.58
C LYS A 192 6.58 -4.61 -17.00
N GLN A 193 5.91 -3.79 -17.82
CA GLN A 193 5.35 -2.52 -17.41
C GLN A 193 4.12 -2.74 -16.52
N PHE A 194 4.15 -2.22 -15.30
CA PHE A 194 3.03 -2.29 -14.37
C PHE A 194 2.09 -1.10 -14.52
N TYR A 195 0.80 -1.39 -14.38
CA TYR A 195 -0.27 -0.41 -14.37
C TYR A 195 -1.05 -0.60 -13.07
N PHE A 196 -1.44 0.50 -12.41
CA PHE A 196 -2.34 0.40 -11.26
C PHE A 196 -3.53 1.32 -11.44
N HIS A 197 -4.71 0.81 -11.09
CA HIS A 197 -5.86 1.67 -10.88
C HIS A 197 -5.49 2.75 -9.86
N GLN A 198 -5.84 4.00 -10.16
CA GLN A 198 -5.59 5.16 -9.29
C GLN A 198 -4.13 5.65 -9.18
N THR A 199 -3.20 5.18 -10.02
CA THR A 199 -1.81 5.68 -10.04
C THR A 199 -1.75 7.21 -10.08
N TRP A 200 -2.53 7.86 -10.95
CA TRP A 200 -2.57 9.32 -11.06
C TRP A 200 -3.05 10.01 -9.79
N PHE A 201 -4.06 9.46 -9.12
CA PHE A 201 -4.57 10.00 -7.86
C PHE A 201 -3.52 9.90 -6.74
N ILE A 202 -2.82 8.77 -6.65
CA ILE A 202 -1.74 8.55 -5.68
C ILE A 202 -0.56 9.52 -5.94
N ILE A 203 -0.15 9.68 -7.20
CA ILE A 203 0.92 10.62 -7.59
C ILE A 203 0.51 12.06 -7.30
N PHE A 204 -0.69 12.46 -7.71
CA PHE A 204 -1.21 13.81 -7.48
C PHE A 204 -1.21 14.14 -5.98
N PHE A 205 -1.68 13.22 -5.15
CA PHE A 205 -1.69 13.38 -3.70
C PHE A 205 -0.27 13.59 -3.13
N LEU A 206 0.71 12.78 -3.56
CA LEU A 206 2.11 12.96 -3.14
C LEU A 206 2.66 14.32 -3.58
N VAL A 207 2.47 14.68 -4.85
CA VAL A 207 2.96 15.94 -5.41
C VAL A 207 2.32 17.12 -4.69
N ALA A 208 1.02 17.08 -4.38
CA ALA A 208 0.34 18.12 -3.63
C ALA A 208 0.93 18.31 -2.23
N ILE A 209 1.22 17.21 -1.51
CA ILE A 209 1.86 17.27 -0.18
C ILE A 209 3.27 17.86 -0.27
N LEU A 210 4.07 17.42 -1.26
CA LEU A 210 5.43 17.91 -1.43
C LEU A 210 5.45 19.37 -1.88
N PHE A 211 4.52 19.76 -2.76
CA PHE A 211 4.35 21.14 -3.21
C PHE A 211 4.00 22.08 -2.06
N MET A 212 3.21 21.61 -1.09
CA MET A 212 2.86 22.40 0.11
C MET A 212 4.09 22.84 0.93
N ASN A 213 5.25 22.17 0.79
CA ASN A 213 6.52 22.63 1.38
C ASN A 213 6.90 24.05 1.00
N ARG A 214 6.39 24.54 -0.14
CA ARG A 214 6.63 25.90 -0.61
C ARG A 214 6.00 26.96 0.28
N PHE A 215 4.88 26.64 0.94
CA PHE A 215 4.17 27.54 1.85
C PHE A 215 4.53 27.27 3.31
N ILE A 216 4.62 25.99 3.70
CA ILE A 216 4.92 25.57 5.06
C ILE A 216 6.09 24.57 5.00
N PRO A 217 7.28 24.91 5.52
CA PRO A 217 8.40 23.98 5.52
C PRO A 217 8.04 22.67 6.21
N ARG A 218 8.30 21.53 5.55
CA ARG A 218 7.92 20.18 6.06
C ARG A 218 6.44 20.11 6.48
N PHE A 219 5.54 20.59 5.61
CA PHE A 219 4.10 20.66 5.86
C PHE A 219 3.53 19.38 6.50
N TRP A 220 3.81 18.22 5.93
CA TRP A 220 3.30 16.94 6.44
C TRP A 220 3.69 16.66 7.90
N CYS A 221 4.97 16.83 8.23
CA CYS A 221 5.50 16.56 9.57
C CYS A 221 4.93 17.51 10.63
N ARG A 222 4.59 18.74 10.22
CA ARG A 222 4.02 19.77 11.10
C ARG A 222 2.51 19.65 11.26
N ALA A 223 1.78 19.30 10.19
CA ALA A 223 0.32 19.38 10.14
C ALA A 223 -0.42 18.04 10.23
N LEU A 224 0.06 16.99 9.55
CA LEU A 224 -0.74 15.80 9.26
C LEU A 224 -0.16 14.48 9.79
N CYS A 225 1.14 14.41 10.05
CA CYS A 225 1.85 13.16 10.33
C CYS A 225 1.47 12.55 11.70
N PRO A 226 0.72 11.43 11.74
CA PRO A 226 0.31 10.80 12.99
C PRO A 226 1.48 10.10 13.70
N LEU A 227 2.41 9.49 12.95
CA LEU A 227 3.65 8.95 13.50
C LEU A 227 4.48 10.04 14.20
N GLY A 228 4.57 11.22 13.60
CA GLY A 228 5.29 12.35 14.18
C GLY A 228 4.66 12.82 15.48
N ALA A 229 3.33 12.87 15.54
CA ALA A 229 2.58 13.17 16.77
C ALA A 229 2.81 12.09 17.84
N PHE A 230 2.77 10.81 17.45
CA PHE A 230 3.00 9.68 18.34
C PHE A 230 4.39 9.76 19.00
N LEU A 231 5.44 9.93 18.20
CA LEU A 231 6.81 10.12 18.71
C LEU A 231 6.96 11.41 19.55
N GLY A 232 6.18 12.46 19.27
CA GLY A 232 6.15 13.69 20.08
C GLY A 232 5.54 13.52 21.46
N VAL A 233 4.60 12.58 21.64
CA VAL A 233 4.09 12.23 22.97
C VAL A 233 5.19 11.56 23.81
N PHE A 234 5.99 10.67 23.21
CA PHE A 234 7.07 9.97 23.89
C PHE A 234 8.33 10.83 24.08
N SER A 235 8.59 11.81 23.20
CA SER A 235 9.77 12.67 23.29
C SER A 235 9.82 13.52 24.55
N ARG A 236 8.71 13.68 25.29
CA ARG A 236 8.66 14.34 26.60
C ARG A 236 9.58 13.67 27.64
N PHE A 237 9.85 12.39 27.47
CA PHE A 237 10.73 11.59 28.33
C PHE A 237 12.18 11.56 27.84
N ALA A 238 12.48 12.23 26.72
CA ALA A 238 13.81 12.22 26.11
C ALA A 238 14.91 12.66 27.09
N LEU A 239 15.94 11.83 27.24
CA LEU A 239 17.11 12.17 28.06
C LEU A 239 17.95 13.27 27.40
N PHE A 240 18.08 13.24 26.08
CA PHE A 240 18.76 14.25 25.28
C PHE A 240 17.77 15.33 24.83
N GLY A 241 18.16 16.60 24.96
CA GLY A 241 17.32 17.71 24.57
C GLY A 241 18.05 19.05 24.57
N MET A 242 17.30 20.10 24.27
CA MET A 242 17.83 21.45 24.10
C MET A 242 17.85 22.21 25.43
N GLU A 243 19.00 22.79 25.77
CA GLU A 243 19.19 23.77 26.84
C GLU A 243 19.38 25.16 26.22
N LYS A 244 18.79 26.18 26.87
CA LYS A 244 18.84 27.57 26.40
C LYS A 244 19.37 28.51 27.47
N ASP A 245 20.29 29.37 27.09
CA ASP A 245 20.77 30.47 27.92
C ASP A 245 20.15 31.79 27.47
N HIS A 246 19.05 32.18 28.11
CA HIS A 246 18.28 33.36 27.71
C HIS A 246 19.06 34.67 27.82
N ALA A 247 20.08 34.75 28.69
CA ALA A 247 20.85 35.97 28.91
C ALA A 247 21.73 36.35 27.71
N LYS A 248 22.11 35.37 26.87
CA LYS A 248 23.00 35.55 25.72
C LYS A 248 22.26 35.85 24.40
N CYS A 249 20.92 35.84 24.41
CA CYS A 249 20.16 35.93 23.17
C CYS A 249 20.02 37.37 22.67
N THR A 250 20.43 37.60 21.42
CA THR A 250 20.36 38.90 20.72
C THR A 250 19.18 39.02 19.74
N ASP A 251 18.21 38.10 19.78
CA ASP A 251 17.03 38.08 18.91
C ASP A 251 17.30 38.17 17.39
N CYS A 252 18.46 37.65 16.96
CA CYS A 252 18.87 37.64 15.55
C CYS A 252 18.02 36.75 14.61
N ASN A 253 17.09 35.94 15.16
CA ASN A 253 16.17 35.04 14.45
C ASN A 253 16.81 33.95 13.54
N LEU A 254 18.13 33.80 13.53
CA LEU A 254 18.82 32.79 12.70
C LEU A 254 18.40 31.34 13.04
N CYS A 255 18.23 31.05 14.33
CA CYS A 255 17.74 29.76 14.80
C CYS A 255 16.33 29.45 14.28
N LEU A 256 15.46 30.45 14.15
CA LEU A 256 14.11 30.30 13.60
C LEU A 256 14.13 30.09 12.09
N VAL A 257 15.00 30.77 11.34
CA VAL A 257 15.14 30.57 9.88
C VAL A 257 15.50 29.12 9.53
N ASN A 258 16.35 28.49 10.36
CA ASN A 258 16.83 27.12 10.17
C ASN A 258 16.02 26.05 10.93
N CYS A 259 15.07 26.47 11.77
CA CYS A 259 14.18 25.57 12.48
C CYS A 259 13.24 24.82 11.52
N GLN A 260 13.28 23.49 11.58
CA GLN A 260 12.44 22.63 10.76
C GLN A 260 11.17 22.15 11.45
N GLY A 261 11.13 22.15 12.78
CA GLY A 261 9.96 21.74 13.57
C GLY A 261 8.95 22.85 13.86
N ALA A 262 9.34 24.12 13.66
CA ALA A 262 8.63 25.27 14.20
C ALA A 262 8.38 25.16 15.72
N ASP A 263 9.45 24.84 16.45
CA ASP A 263 9.50 24.50 17.88
C ASP A 263 9.99 25.65 18.78
N SER A 264 10.06 26.87 18.24
CA SER A 264 10.48 28.09 18.93
C SER A 264 11.81 27.96 19.68
N PRO A 265 12.94 27.78 18.94
CA PRO A 265 14.27 27.64 19.52
C PRO A 265 14.86 28.97 20.05
N GLN A 266 14.24 30.11 19.73
CA GLN A 266 14.67 31.44 20.17
C GLN A 266 14.76 31.58 21.70
N GLY A 267 15.65 32.45 22.18
CA GLY A 267 15.66 32.91 23.57
C GLY A 267 14.38 33.69 23.92
N GLY A 268 14.06 33.82 25.21
CA GLY A 268 12.85 34.53 25.67
C GLY A 268 11.52 33.77 25.51
N VAL A 269 11.40 32.85 24.55
CA VAL A 269 10.19 32.04 24.33
C VAL A 269 10.37 30.62 24.84
N LYS A 270 9.32 29.95 25.32
CA LYS A 270 9.40 28.54 25.71
C LYS A 270 9.54 27.62 24.49
N HIS A 271 10.51 26.71 24.55
CA HIS A 271 10.73 25.71 23.49
C HIS A 271 9.66 24.60 23.53
N ARG A 272 9.24 24.12 22.36
CA ARG A 272 8.29 23.00 22.21
C ARG A 272 9.00 21.70 21.87
N GLN A 273 9.30 20.90 22.88
CA GLN A 273 10.03 19.63 22.73
C GLN A 273 9.22 18.55 21.97
N ASP A 274 7.89 18.64 22.03
CA ASP A 274 6.96 17.79 21.28
C ASP A 274 7.08 18.00 19.75
N GLU A 275 7.41 19.22 19.34
CA GLU A 275 7.55 19.60 17.93
C GLU A 275 8.97 19.47 17.37
N CYS A 276 9.98 19.44 18.24
CA CYS A 276 11.38 19.38 17.84
C CYS A 276 11.71 18.08 17.09
N HIS A 277 12.30 18.20 15.90
CA HIS A 277 12.76 17.05 15.10
C HIS A 277 14.19 16.60 15.43
N MET A 278 14.85 17.23 16.42
CA MET A 278 16.24 16.92 16.80
C MET A 278 17.23 16.99 15.63
N CYS A 279 17.06 17.99 14.76
CA CYS A 279 17.90 18.20 13.57
C CYS A 279 19.20 18.99 13.85
N LEU A 280 19.34 19.59 15.04
CA LEU A 280 20.52 20.35 15.50
C LEU A 280 20.90 21.59 14.67
N ASN A 281 20.15 21.92 13.62
CA ASN A 281 20.44 23.09 12.78
C ASN A 281 20.38 24.42 13.52
N CYS A 282 19.60 24.53 14.60
CA CYS A 282 19.50 25.76 15.39
C CYS A 282 20.73 26.01 16.26
N GLU A 283 21.39 24.96 16.74
CA GLU A 283 22.67 25.06 17.47
C GLU A 283 23.77 25.53 16.50
N ASN A 284 23.92 24.85 15.36
CA ASN A 284 24.94 25.20 14.35
C ASN A 284 24.78 26.62 13.76
N ALA A 285 23.58 27.19 13.79
CA ALA A 285 23.29 28.50 13.24
C ALA A 285 23.37 29.65 14.26
N CYS A 286 23.56 29.34 15.55
CA CYS A 286 23.55 30.36 16.61
C CYS A 286 24.97 30.93 16.81
N PRO A 287 25.22 32.22 16.52
CA PRO A 287 26.55 32.81 16.71
C PRO A 287 26.93 32.99 18.19
N GLU A 288 25.93 33.18 19.05
CA GLU A 288 26.12 33.47 20.49
C GLU A 288 26.11 32.21 21.38
N ASP A 289 26.08 31.01 20.79
CA ASP A 289 26.05 29.73 21.51
C ASP A 289 24.92 29.62 22.57
N VAL A 290 23.81 30.32 22.35
CA VAL A 290 22.62 30.35 23.24
C VAL A 290 21.97 28.97 23.36
N ILE A 291 22.06 28.17 22.30
CA ILE A 291 21.37 26.88 22.16
C ILE A 291 22.42 25.77 22.21
N LYS A 292 22.29 24.85 23.16
CA LYS A 292 23.13 23.64 23.24
C LYS A 292 22.27 22.41 23.43
N PHE A 293 22.58 21.33 22.72
CA PHE A 293 21.94 20.04 22.93
C PHE A 293 22.79 19.18 23.88
N ARG A 294 22.20 18.76 25.01
CA ARG A 294 22.90 18.04 26.07
C ARG A 294 22.08 16.87 26.57
N PHE A 295 22.77 15.91 27.18
CA PHE A 295 22.12 14.89 28.01
C PHE A 295 21.64 15.54 29.31
N LEU A 296 20.42 15.22 29.71
CA LEU A 296 19.74 15.75 30.89
C LEU A 296 19.73 17.29 30.95
N PRO A 297 19.15 17.97 29.94
CA PRO A 297 19.15 19.43 29.88
C PRO A 297 18.26 20.05 30.95
N ASN A 298 18.55 21.30 31.33
CA ASN A 298 17.69 22.08 32.18
C ASN A 298 16.37 22.46 31.47
N ARG A 299 15.23 21.99 31.99
CA ARG A 299 13.91 22.11 31.35
C ARG A 299 13.10 23.35 31.73
N LYS A 300 13.65 24.30 32.49
CA LYS A 300 12.92 25.51 32.94
C LYS A 300 12.29 26.31 31.78
N GLY A 301 12.92 26.32 30.60
CA GLY A 301 12.47 27.02 29.39
C GLY A 301 11.70 26.15 28.38
N THR A 302 11.24 24.95 28.75
CA THR A 302 10.72 23.95 27.80
C THR A 302 9.30 23.50 28.15
N ILE A 303 8.42 23.46 27.14
CA ILE A 303 7.11 22.82 27.19
C ILE A 303 7.27 21.42 26.59
N SER A 304 6.99 20.41 27.41
CA SER A 304 7.16 19.00 27.06
C SER A 304 5.84 18.30 26.67
N LYS A 305 4.70 18.88 27.01
CA LYS A 305 3.39 18.31 26.70
C LYS A 305 2.81 18.94 25.43
N PRO A 306 2.22 18.14 24.52
CA PRO A 306 1.47 18.68 23.39
C PRO A 306 0.34 19.58 23.87
N ASN A 307 0.12 20.69 23.14
CA ASN A 307 -0.97 21.61 23.42
C ASN A 307 -2.28 21.06 22.84
N LEU A 308 -3.04 20.31 23.65
CA LEU A 308 -4.32 19.71 23.26
C LEU A 308 -5.45 20.33 24.07
N GLU A 309 -6.47 20.79 23.35
CA GLU A 309 -7.73 21.18 23.94
C GLU A 309 -8.55 19.92 24.24
N ARG A 310 -9.00 19.77 25.49
CA ARG A 310 -9.70 18.57 25.97
C ARG A 310 -10.95 18.25 25.13
N ARG A 311 -11.76 19.26 24.78
CA ARG A 311 -13.01 19.09 24.02
C ARG A 311 -12.73 18.53 22.63
N THR A 312 -11.77 19.13 21.92
CA THR A 312 -11.36 18.70 20.58
C THR A 312 -10.69 17.32 20.60
N ALA A 313 -9.91 17.00 21.65
CA ALA A 313 -9.33 15.68 21.83
C ALA A 313 -10.41 14.59 22.02
N LEU A 314 -11.41 14.85 22.87
CA LEU A 314 -12.53 13.94 23.08
C LEU A 314 -13.39 13.78 21.81
N ALA A 315 -13.62 14.87 21.07
CA ALA A 315 -14.31 14.83 19.79
C ALA A 315 -13.56 13.98 18.76
N ALA A 316 -12.22 14.10 18.68
CA ALA A 316 -11.41 13.29 17.78
C ALA A 316 -11.44 11.79 18.14
N VAL A 317 -11.34 11.46 19.43
CA VAL A 317 -11.49 10.08 19.93
C VAL A 317 -12.88 9.54 19.64
N GLY A 318 -13.94 10.32 19.93
CA GLY A 318 -15.32 9.93 19.65
C GLY A 318 -15.57 9.72 18.15
N ALA A 319 -15.07 10.60 17.29
CA ALA A 319 -15.15 10.46 15.84
C ALA A 319 -14.46 9.18 15.34
N GLY A 320 -13.29 8.84 15.89
CA GLY A 320 -12.59 7.59 15.56
C GLY A 320 -13.33 6.34 16.03
N ALA A 321 -13.82 6.35 17.28
CA ALA A 321 -14.51 5.22 17.89
C ALA A 321 -15.89 4.94 17.27
N ILE A 322 -16.64 6.00 16.91
CA ILE A 322 -17.99 5.88 16.32
C ILE A 322 -17.90 5.75 14.79
N GLY A 323 -16.92 6.38 14.16
CA GLY A 323 -16.81 6.45 12.70
C GLY A 323 -16.69 5.08 12.04
N ILE A 324 -15.91 4.16 12.62
CA ILE A 324 -15.76 2.80 12.07
C ILE A 324 -17.06 2.00 12.15
N PRO A 325 -17.71 1.82 13.31
CA PRO A 325 -19.03 1.20 13.40
C PRO A 325 -20.07 1.87 12.48
N ALA A 326 -20.10 3.21 12.42
CA ALA A 326 -21.03 3.94 11.57
C ALA A 326 -20.81 3.64 10.07
N MET A 327 -19.55 3.58 9.61
CA MET A 327 -19.24 3.17 8.24
C MET A 327 -19.67 1.73 7.96
N ARG A 328 -19.49 0.82 8.93
CA ARG A 328 -19.90 -0.58 8.79
C ARG A 328 -21.42 -0.73 8.72
N ILE A 329 -22.17 0.03 9.52
CA ILE A 329 -23.64 0.05 9.49
C ILE A 329 -24.15 0.70 8.21
N ALA A 330 -23.54 1.80 7.74
CA ALA A 330 -23.94 2.49 6.52
C ALA A 330 -23.76 1.63 5.26
N ASN A 331 -22.92 0.58 5.32
CA ASN A 331 -22.70 -0.37 4.25
C ASN A 331 -23.64 -1.61 4.30
N TRP A 332 -24.84 -1.52 4.92
CA TRP A 332 -25.87 -2.59 4.96
C TRP A 332 -26.68 -2.65 3.62
N PRO A 333 -27.09 -3.83 3.07
CA PRO A 333 -27.29 -5.12 3.75
C PRO A 333 -26.44 -6.32 3.37
N ASP A 334 -26.16 -7.14 4.39
CA ASP A 334 -26.11 -8.62 4.43
C ASP A 334 -25.24 -9.39 3.42
N LYS A 335 -24.53 -8.70 2.53
CA LYS A 335 -23.48 -9.26 1.68
C LYS A 335 -22.21 -8.44 1.86
N ALA A 336 -21.53 -8.63 2.99
CA ALA A 336 -20.19 -8.08 3.29
C ALA A 336 -19.08 -8.51 2.28
N TYR A 337 -19.48 -9.10 1.15
CA TYR A 337 -18.67 -9.52 0.04
C TYR A 337 -19.31 -8.89 -1.21
N SER A 338 -18.87 -7.68 -1.56
CA SER A 338 -18.92 -7.32 -2.98
C SER A 338 -18.21 -8.45 -3.73
N GLU A 339 -18.87 -9.03 -4.72
CA GLU A 339 -18.38 -10.20 -5.47
C GLU A 339 -16.97 -9.99 -6.06
N LYS A 340 -16.59 -8.72 -6.22
CA LYS A 340 -15.31 -8.25 -6.78
C LYS A 340 -14.20 -8.13 -5.75
N VAL A 341 -14.50 -8.27 -4.46
CA VAL A 341 -13.48 -8.20 -3.39
C VAL A 341 -12.82 -9.56 -3.26
N ILE A 342 -11.95 -9.85 -4.23
CA ILE A 342 -11.10 -11.05 -4.26
C ILE A 342 -9.77 -10.65 -3.62
N ARG A 343 -9.46 -11.22 -2.45
CA ARG A 343 -8.24 -10.92 -1.71
C ARG A 343 -7.08 -11.84 -2.15
N PRO A 344 -5.82 -11.44 -1.93
CA PRO A 344 -4.67 -12.31 -2.19
C PRO A 344 -4.75 -13.63 -1.41
N PRO A 345 -4.10 -14.71 -1.89
CA PRO A 345 -4.07 -15.98 -1.18
C PRO A 345 -3.40 -15.83 0.19
N GLY A 346 -3.92 -16.54 1.19
CA GLY A 346 -3.48 -16.43 2.59
C GLY A 346 -4.07 -15.24 3.36
N SER A 347 -4.96 -14.44 2.75
CA SER A 347 -5.67 -13.39 3.48
C SER A 347 -6.60 -14.00 4.54
N VAL A 348 -6.64 -13.37 5.73
CA VAL A 348 -7.61 -13.73 6.77
C VAL A 348 -9.03 -13.28 6.38
N GLU A 349 -10.03 -13.62 7.21
CA GLU A 349 -11.42 -13.21 7.02
C GLU A 349 -11.54 -11.68 6.87
N GLU A 350 -12.50 -11.19 6.07
CA GLU A 350 -12.56 -9.78 5.65
C GLU A 350 -12.51 -8.78 6.81
N ARG A 351 -13.21 -9.04 7.91
CA ARG A 351 -13.21 -8.13 9.08
C ARG A 351 -11.84 -8.09 9.74
N GLU A 352 -11.26 -9.26 9.98
CA GLU A 352 -9.92 -9.40 10.55
C GLU A 352 -8.85 -8.84 9.61
N PHE A 353 -9.08 -8.90 8.30
CA PHE A 353 -8.20 -8.35 7.29
C PHE A 353 -8.15 -6.82 7.39
N LEU A 354 -9.30 -6.16 7.57
CA LEU A 354 -9.38 -4.70 7.74
C LEU A 354 -8.82 -4.22 9.10
N GLU A 355 -8.90 -5.07 10.13
CA GLU A 355 -8.25 -4.87 11.43
C GLU A 355 -6.71 -4.89 11.33
N ARG A 356 -6.16 -5.71 10.44
CA ARG A 356 -4.70 -5.93 10.28
C ARG A 356 -4.07 -5.10 9.17
N CYS A 357 -4.79 -4.82 8.09
CA CYS A 357 -4.20 -4.23 6.88
C CYS A 357 -3.91 -2.73 7.07
N ILE A 358 -2.63 -2.36 6.93
CA ILE A 358 -2.17 -0.97 7.07
C ILE A 358 -2.12 -0.20 5.74
N ARG A 359 -2.61 -0.80 4.64
CA ARG A 359 -2.69 -0.16 3.30
C ARG A 359 -1.33 0.33 2.77
N CYS A 360 -0.27 -0.42 3.06
CA CYS A 360 1.10 -0.12 2.63
C CYS A 360 1.38 -0.41 1.14
N ALA A 361 0.54 -1.22 0.49
CA ALA A 361 0.63 -1.62 -0.92
C ALA A 361 1.84 -2.47 -1.35
N GLU A 362 2.62 -3.03 -0.42
CA GLU A 362 3.74 -3.92 -0.77
C GLU A 362 3.31 -5.20 -1.49
N CYS A 363 2.18 -5.79 -1.07
CA CYS A 363 1.61 -6.97 -1.72
C CYS A 363 1.22 -6.72 -3.19
N MET A 364 0.75 -5.51 -3.52
CA MET A 364 0.40 -5.13 -4.89
C MET A 364 1.66 -4.95 -5.74
N LYS A 365 2.69 -4.31 -5.17
CA LYS A 365 3.95 -4.04 -5.84
C LYS A 365 4.74 -5.32 -6.14
N VAL A 366 4.74 -6.30 -5.24
CA VAL A 366 5.46 -7.57 -5.43
C VAL A 366 4.74 -8.53 -6.40
N CYS A 367 3.52 -8.20 -6.82
CA CYS A 367 2.72 -9.05 -7.69
C CYS A 367 3.35 -9.15 -9.10
N PRO A 368 3.87 -10.31 -9.53
CA PRO A 368 4.63 -10.46 -10.77
C PRO A 368 3.78 -10.25 -12.02
N ASN A 369 2.51 -10.64 -11.95
CA ASN A 369 1.55 -10.52 -13.05
C ASN A 369 0.71 -9.24 -12.93
N ASN A 370 1.02 -8.33 -12.00
CA ASN A 370 0.29 -7.08 -11.79
C ASN A 370 -1.24 -7.30 -11.65
N ALA A 371 -1.63 -8.37 -10.97
CA ALA A 371 -3.02 -8.74 -10.75
C ALA A 371 -3.67 -8.01 -9.56
N LEU A 372 -2.85 -7.56 -8.60
CA LEU A 372 -3.31 -6.91 -7.37
C LEU A 372 -3.31 -5.39 -7.51
N HIS A 373 -4.45 -4.77 -7.21
CA HIS A 373 -4.67 -3.34 -7.34
C HIS A 373 -5.27 -2.74 -6.05
N PRO A 374 -5.11 -1.42 -5.84
CA PRO A 374 -5.73 -0.74 -4.72
C PRO A 374 -7.24 -0.61 -4.97
N ALA A 375 -8.05 -1.09 -4.02
CA ALA A 375 -9.49 -0.86 -4.02
C ALA A 375 -9.81 0.63 -3.87
N PHE A 376 -10.91 1.06 -4.47
CA PHE A 376 -11.51 2.38 -4.27
C PHE A 376 -12.67 2.28 -3.27
N PHE A 377 -13.84 1.84 -3.74
CA PHE A 377 -15.05 1.67 -2.92
C PHE A 377 -15.61 0.24 -3.00
N GLU A 378 -14.95 -0.67 -3.73
CA GLU A 378 -15.39 -2.06 -3.90
C GLU A 378 -15.48 -2.79 -2.55
N ALA A 379 -14.60 -2.47 -1.61
CA ALA A 379 -14.56 -3.00 -0.24
C ALA A 379 -15.10 -2.00 0.80
N GLY A 380 -15.96 -1.07 0.37
CA GLY A 380 -16.46 0.03 1.21
C GLY A 380 -15.41 1.09 1.54
N ILE A 381 -15.81 2.11 2.31
CA ILE A 381 -14.92 3.22 2.71
C ILE A 381 -13.76 2.73 3.59
N GLU A 382 -14.03 1.76 4.46
CA GLU A 382 -13.00 1.14 5.29
C GLU A 382 -11.96 0.41 4.41
N GLY A 383 -12.39 -0.23 3.32
CA GLY A 383 -11.52 -0.95 2.40
C GLY A 383 -10.70 -0.09 1.43
N LEU A 384 -10.73 1.24 1.53
CA LEU A 384 -9.98 2.12 0.62
C LEU A 384 -8.49 1.76 0.56
N TRP A 385 -7.95 1.59 -0.65
CA TRP A 385 -6.57 1.22 -0.96
C TRP A 385 -6.08 -0.11 -0.38
N THR A 386 -7.00 -1.01 -0.02
CA THR A 386 -6.68 -2.41 0.28
C THR A 386 -6.50 -3.22 -1.02
N PRO A 387 -5.72 -4.31 -1.03
CA PRO A 387 -5.45 -5.08 -2.25
C PRO A 387 -6.65 -5.89 -2.72
N ILE A 388 -7.03 -5.76 -3.98
CA ILE A 388 -8.02 -6.60 -4.68
C ILE A 388 -7.41 -7.17 -5.96
N LEU A 389 -7.78 -8.41 -6.31
CA LEU A 389 -7.42 -9.03 -7.58
C LEU A 389 -8.32 -8.48 -8.70
N ILE A 390 -7.74 -8.05 -9.81
CA ILE A 390 -8.47 -7.69 -11.03
C ILE A 390 -7.98 -8.59 -12.17
N PRO A 391 -8.62 -9.76 -12.37
CA PRO A 391 -8.18 -10.78 -13.34
C PRO A 391 -7.94 -10.24 -14.75
N ARG A 392 -8.74 -9.27 -15.19
CA ARG A 392 -8.63 -8.68 -16.52
C ARG A 392 -7.28 -7.99 -16.78
N ILE A 393 -6.66 -7.43 -15.74
CA ILE A 393 -5.31 -6.82 -15.86
C ILE A 393 -4.25 -7.90 -15.75
N GLY A 394 -4.35 -8.75 -14.74
CA GLY A 394 -3.44 -9.87 -14.52
C GLY A 394 -4.07 -10.92 -13.61
N TYR A 395 -3.50 -12.13 -13.61
CA TYR A 395 -3.98 -13.26 -12.82
C TYR A 395 -3.02 -13.64 -11.70
N CYS A 396 -3.55 -14.31 -10.67
CA CYS A 396 -2.76 -14.87 -9.58
C CYS A 396 -1.99 -16.09 -10.06
N GLU A 397 -0.66 -15.99 -10.14
CA GLU A 397 0.21 -17.10 -10.53
C GLU A 397 0.06 -18.30 -9.60
N PHE A 398 -0.03 -19.52 -10.12
CA PHE A 398 -0.52 -20.69 -9.36
C PHE A 398 0.36 -21.01 -8.14
N SER A 399 1.69 -21.06 -8.31
CA SER A 399 2.66 -21.36 -7.24
C SER A 399 3.09 -20.14 -6.41
N CYS A 400 2.74 -18.91 -6.80
CA CYS A 400 3.31 -17.70 -6.19
C CYS A 400 2.81 -17.40 -4.76
N VAL A 401 3.72 -17.23 -3.79
CA VAL A 401 3.39 -16.94 -2.37
C VAL A 401 3.93 -15.60 -1.87
N LEU A 402 4.36 -14.72 -2.77
CA LEU A 402 5.11 -13.50 -2.44
C LEU A 402 4.33 -12.48 -1.58
N CYS A 403 3.01 -12.37 -1.75
CA CYS A 403 2.19 -11.40 -1.03
C CYS A 403 2.18 -11.64 0.49
N GLY A 404 2.23 -12.90 0.93
CA GLY A 404 2.32 -13.26 2.35
C GLY A 404 3.71 -12.98 2.93
N GLN A 405 4.77 -13.05 2.11
CA GLN A 405 6.14 -12.78 2.56
C GLN A 405 6.36 -11.31 2.90
N VAL A 406 5.73 -10.39 2.16
CA VAL A 406 5.91 -8.93 2.36
C VAL A 406 4.94 -8.30 3.36
N CYS A 407 3.94 -9.04 3.85
CA CYS A 407 2.92 -8.50 4.75
C CYS A 407 3.48 -8.35 6.19
N PRO A 408 3.65 -7.14 6.73
CA PRO A 408 4.24 -6.95 8.06
C PRO A 408 3.27 -7.28 9.20
N THR A 409 1.96 -7.18 8.96
CA THR A 409 0.92 -7.30 9.99
C THR A 409 0.22 -8.66 10.00
N GLY A 410 0.59 -9.58 9.11
CA GLY A 410 -0.12 -10.85 8.98
C GLY A 410 -1.59 -10.71 8.56
N ALA A 411 -1.96 -9.60 7.89
CA ALA A 411 -3.25 -9.52 7.18
C ALA A 411 -3.30 -10.57 6.04
N ILE A 412 -2.14 -10.82 5.42
CA ILE A 412 -1.90 -11.93 4.51
C ILE A 412 -0.89 -12.85 5.21
N GLN A 413 -1.32 -14.07 5.53
CA GLN A 413 -0.50 -15.07 6.20
C GLN A 413 0.62 -15.56 5.28
N LYS A 414 1.75 -15.93 5.90
CA LYS A 414 2.84 -16.61 5.18
C LYS A 414 2.37 -18.03 4.90
N ILE A 415 2.20 -18.35 3.63
CA ILE A 415 1.78 -19.67 3.12
C ILE A 415 2.91 -20.26 2.28
N ASP A 416 3.00 -21.58 2.25
CA ASP A 416 3.91 -22.31 1.38
C ASP A 416 3.26 -22.65 0.03
N GLU A 417 4.07 -22.92 -0.98
CA GLU A 417 3.61 -23.23 -2.34
C GLU A 417 2.71 -24.47 -2.36
N LYS A 418 3.11 -25.53 -1.63
CA LYS A 418 2.32 -26.76 -1.46
C LYS A 418 0.94 -26.47 -0.88
N GLN A 419 0.87 -25.60 0.13
CA GLN A 419 -0.39 -25.22 0.77
C GLN A 419 -1.29 -24.46 -0.19
N LYS A 420 -0.70 -23.53 -0.96
CA LYS A 420 -1.43 -22.75 -1.95
C LYS A 420 -2.01 -23.64 -3.05
N MET A 421 -1.18 -24.54 -3.61
CA MET A 421 -1.55 -25.42 -4.73
C MET A 421 -2.45 -26.59 -4.31
N GLY A 422 -2.52 -26.91 -3.01
CA GLY A 422 -3.28 -28.06 -2.53
C GLY A 422 -2.58 -29.39 -2.76
N VAL A 423 -1.25 -29.42 -2.63
CA VAL A 423 -0.50 -30.68 -2.62
C VAL A 423 -0.67 -31.31 -1.23
N ASP A 424 -1.20 -32.52 -1.16
CA ASP A 424 -1.51 -33.28 0.07
C ASP A 424 -2.61 -32.67 0.97
N GLN A 425 -3.25 -31.58 0.56
CA GLN A 425 -4.33 -30.89 1.29
C GLN A 425 -5.24 -30.08 0.35
N LYS A 426 -6.37 -29.57 0.83
CA LYS A 426 -7.24 -28.70 0.01
C LYS A 426 -6.50 -27.41 -0.39
N PRO A 427 -6.58 -26.96 -1.67
CA PRO A 427 -5.94 -25.72 -2.10
C PRO A 427 -6.56 -24.49 -1.45
N ILE A 428 -5.76 -23.43 -1.34
CA ILE A 428 -6.23 -22.13 -0.87
C ILE A 428 -6.89 -21.41 -2.07
N ALA A 429 -8.21 -21.52 -2.14
CA ALA A 429 -9.02 -20.83 -3.13
C ALA A 429 -9.28 -19.38 -2.70
N ILE A 430 -9.11 -18.44 -3.63
CA ILE A 430 -9.44 -17.01 -3.42
C ILE A 430 -10.77 -16.61 -4.05
N GLY A 431 -11.44 -17.55 -4.70
CA GLY A 431 -12.69 -17.33 -5.42
C GLY A 431 -12.97 -18.45 -6.40
N THR A 432 -13.98 -18.27 -7.25
CA THR A 432 -14.41 -19.26 -8.23
C THR A 432 -14.80 -18.61 -9.55
N ALA A 433 -14.47 -19.26 -10.66
CA ALA A 433 -14.83 -18.84 -12.00
C ALA A 433 -16.29 -19.18 -12.33
N MET A 434 -16.98 -18.24 -12.96
CA MET A 434 -18.37 -18.33 -13.40
C MET A 434 -18.47 -17.94 -14.88
N TYR A 435 -19.49 -18.44 -15.58
CA TYR A 435 -19.72 -18.15 -16.99
C TYR A 435 -21.01 -17.37 -17.24
N ASP A 436 -20.92 -16.33 -18.07
CA ASP A 436 -22.04 -15.73 -18.78
C ASP A 436 -22.23 -16.48 -20.11
N LYS A 437 -23.22 -17.37 -20.15
CA LYS A 437 -23.56 -18.17 -21.34
C LYS A 437 -24.01 -17.32 -22.53
N GLY A 438 -24.54 -16.11 -22.29
CA GLY A 438 -24.95 -15.18 -23.36
C GLY A 438 -23.78 -14.50 -24.06
N ARG A 439 -22.59 -14.51 -23.44
CA ARG A 439 -21.37 -13.94 -24.03
C ARG A 439 -20.43 -15.01 -24.56
N CYS A 440 -20.37 -16.17 -23.88
CA CYS A 440 -19.42 -17.22 -24.20
C CYS A 440 -19.58 -17.71 -25.65
N LEU A 441 -18.49 -17.68 -26.42
CA LEU A 441 -18.51 -17.97 -27.87
C LEU A 441 -19.08 -19.36 -28.21
N PRO A 442 -18.72 -20.45 -27.49
CA PRO A 442 -19.30 -21.77 -27.73
C PRO A 442 -20.78 -21.87 -27.34
N TRP A 443 -21.22 -21.09 -26.34
CA TRP A 443 -22.61 -21.13 -25.86
C TRP A 443 -23.55 -20.28 -26.72
N SER A 444 -23.19 -19.02 -27.00
CA SER A 444 -24.10 -18.06 -27.65
C SER A 444 -23.87 -17.90 -29.15
N MET A 445 -22.66 -18.12 -29.65
CA MET A 445 -22.29 -17.77 -31.05
C MET A 445 -21.99 -18.99 -31.92
N ALA A 446 -22.11 -20.21 -31.36
CA ALA A 446 -21.72 -21.45 -32.02
C ALA A 446 -20.31 -21.35 -32.66
N THR A 447 -19.36 -20.81 -31.89
CA THR A 447 -17.98 -20.60 -32.32
C THR A 447 -17.05 -21.40 -31.41
N PRO A 448 -16.24 -22.33 -31.95
CA PRO A 448 -15.30 -23.13 -31.16
C PRO A 448 -14.28 -22.24 -30.42
N CYS A 449 -14.14 -22.43 -29.11
CA CYS A 449 -13.17 -21.71 -28.27
C CYS A 449 -12.91 -22.52 -27.00
N ILE A 450 -11.63 -22.75 -26.68
CA ILE A 450 -11.18 -23.59 -25.54
C ILE A 450 -10.16 -22.90 -24.63
N VAL A 451 -9.86 -21.63 -24.91
CA VAL A 451 -8.75 -20.89 -24.31
C VAL A 451 -8.78 -20.91 -22.77
N CYS A 452 -9.97 -20.89 -22.16
CA CYS A 452 -10.09 -20.95 -20.70
C CYS A 452 -9.66 -22.29 -20.10
N GLU A 453 -9.88 -23.40 -20.80
CA GLU A 453 -9.45 -24.74 -20.38
C GLU A 453 -7.93 -24.87 -20.56
N GLU A 454 -7.38 -24.40 -21.68
CA GLU A 454 -5.94 -24.51 -21.98
C GLU A 454 -5.09 -23.78 -20.94
N PHE A 455 -5.55 -22.61 -20.51
CA PHE A 455 -4.86 -21.78 -19.51
C PHE A 455 -5.16 -22.15 -18.06
N CYS A 456 -6.05 -23.11 -17.80
CA CYS A 456 -6.36 -23.53 -16.43
C CYS A 456 -5.12 -24.21 -15.82
N PRO A 457 -4.52 -23.66 -14.75
CA PRO A 457 -3.24 -24.17 -14.23
C PRO A 457 -3.39 -25.36 -13.27
N THR A 458 -4.61 -25.72 -12.89
CA THR A 458 -4.84 -26.81 -11.92
C THR A 458 -4.68 -28.17 -12.61
N SER A 459 -4.24 -29.18 -11.84
CA SER A 459 -4.15 -30.56 -12.31
C SER A 459 -4.79 -31.49 -11.27
N PRO A 460 -5.98 -32.08 -11.54
CA PRO A 460 -6.80 -31.94 -12.75
C PRO A 460 -7.29 -30.51 -13.03
N LYS A 461 -7.61 -30.21 -14.30
CA LYS A 461 -8.10 -28.90 -14.71
C LYS A 461 -9.50 -28.65 -14.13
N ALA A 462 -9.69 -27.48 -13.52
CA ALA A 462 -10.97 -27.07 -12.96
C ALA A 462 -12.00 -26.71 -14.04
N ILE A 463 -11.53 -26.38 -15.25
CA ILE A 463 -12.38 -26.07 -16.40
C ILE A 463 -12.33 -27.28 -17.33
N TRP A 464 -13.48 -27.81 -17.71
CA TRP A 464 -13.58 -28.93 -18.64
C TRP A 464 -14.61 -28.63 -19.75
N PRO A 465 -14.38 -29.12 -20.99
CA PRO A 465 -15.29 -28.90 -22.11
C PRO A 465 -16.33 -30.03 -22.23
N GLU A 466 -17.59 -29.66 -22.44
CA GLU A 466 -18.64 -30.55 -22.93
C GLU A 466 -18.72 -30.43 -24.46
N GLU A 467 -18.56 -31.54 -25.17
CA GLU A 467 -18.72 -31.55 -26.62
C GLU A 467 -20.21 -31.51 -27.00
N ALA A 468 -20.59 -30.53 -27.82
CA ALA A 468 -21.98 -30.36 -28.26
C ALA A 468 -22.04 -30.02 -29.76
N GLU A 469 -23.02 -30.60 -30.45
CA GLU A 469 -23.39 -30.22 -31.82
C GLU A 469 -24.46 -29.15 -31.79
N VAL A 470 -24.19 -28.00 -32.41
CA VAL A 470 -25.07 -26.83 -32.37
C VAL A 470 -25.36 -26.37 -33.80
N PRO A 471 -26.64 -26.11 -34.15
CA PRO A 471 -26.99 -25.55 -35.44
C PRO A 471 -26.53 -24.08 -35.53
N LYS A 472 -25.85 -23.73 -36.62
CA LYS A 472 -25.41 -22.37 -36.95
C LYS A 472 -26.01 -21.95 -38.27
N ARG A 473 -26.61 -20.76 -38.28
CA ARG A 473 -27.11 -20.13 -39.50
C ARG A 473 -25.94 -19.50 -40.24
N GLU A 474 -25.74 -19.84 -41.51
CA GLU A 474 -24.73 -19.21 -42.35
C GLU A 474 -25.08 -17.74 -42.63
N SER A 475 -24.06 -16.88 -42.75
CA SER A 475 -24.25 -15.45 -43.00
C SER A 475 -24.55 -15.11 -44.47
N HIS A 476 -24.25 -16.03 -45.38
CA HIS A 476 -24.47 -15.84 -46.81
C HIS A 476 -25.83 -16.42 -47.24
N TYR A 477 -26.60 -15.61 -47.97
CA TYR A 477 -27.80 -16.05 -48.66
C TYR A 477 -27.38 -16.65 -50.01
N GLU A 478 -27.52 -17.95 -50.18
CA GLU A 478 -27.50 -18.58 -51.51
C GLU A 478 -28.90 -18.43 -52.13
N GLY A 479 -29.11 -17.37 -52.93
CA GLY A 479 -30.34 -17.18 -53.72
C GLY A 479 -31.61 -16.74 -52.97
N GLU A 480 -32.75 -16.74 -53.68
CA GLU A 480 -34.09 -16.42 -53.15
C GLU A 480 -34.59 -17.55 -52.21
N GLY A 481 -34.03 -17.62 -51.01
CA GLY A 481 -34.39 -18.65 -50.04
C GLY A 481 -33.60 -18.53 -48.75
N HIS A 482 -34.21 -18.96 -47.64
CA HIS A 482 -33.68 -18.82 -46.28
C HIS A 482 -32.22 -19.27 -46.12
N ALA A 483 -31.48 -18.61 -45.24
CA ALA A 483 -30.09 -18.95 -44.95
C ALA A 483 -29.93 -20.42 -44.51
N LYS A 484 -28.93 -21.10 -45.08
CA LYS A 484 -28.62 -22.50 -44.82
C LYS A 484 -28.23 -22.69 -43.34
N MET A 485 -28.75 -23.74 -42.73
CA MET A 485 -28.38 -24.15 -41.37
C MET A 485 -27.31 -25.25 -41.47
N THR A 486 -26.16 -25.03 -40.85
CA THR A 486 -25.08 -26.03 -40.75
C THR A 486 -24.85 -26.43 -39.31
N THR A 487 -24.54 -27.71 -39.07
CA THR A 487 -24.24 -28.20 -37.73
C THR A 487 -22.74 -28.04 -37.47
N ILE A 488 -22.39 -27.40 -36.37
CA ILE A 488 -21.00 -27.20 -35.95
C ILE A 488 -20.78 -27.86 -34.59
N LYS A 489 -19.66 -28.56 -34.44
CA LYS A 489 -19.18 -29.07 -33.16
C LYS A 489 -18.53 -27.95 -32.37
N VAL A 490 -19.00 -27.74 -31.15
CA VAL A 490 -18.47 -26.75 -30.20
C VAL A 490 -18.16 -27.41 -28.87
N GLN A 491 -17.20 -26.85 -28.15
CA GLN A 491 -16.79 -27.29 -26.83
C GLN A 491 -17.26 -26.27 -25.80
N LYS A 492 -18.33 -26.60 -25.08
CA LYS A 492 -18.96 -25.72 -24.09
C LYS A 492 -18.24 -25.85 -22.76
N PRO A 493 -17.63 -24.78 -22.22
CA PRO A 493 -16.86 -24.90 -20.99
C PRO A 493 -17.77 -24.95 -19.76
N HIS A 494 -17.37 -25.77 -18.79
CA HIS A 494 -17.93 -25.85 -17.44
C HIS A 494 -16.81 -25.72 -16.40
N VAL A 495 -17.15 -25.30 -15.18
CA VAL A 495 -16.22 -25.19 -14.05
C VAL A 495 -16.62 -26.16 -12.97
N ASP A 496 -15.66 -26.93 -12.46
CA ASP A 496 -15.74 -27.65 -11.21
C ASP A 496 -15.28 -26.73 -10.05
N PRO A 497 -16.19 -26.27 -9.16
CA PRO A 497 -15.85 -25.41 -8.05
C PRO A 497 -14.89 -26.05 -7.03
N SER A 498 -14.83 -27.38 -6.96
CA SER A 498 -13.98 -28.09 -6.00
C SER A 498 -12.49 -28.00 -6.36
N LEU A 499 -12.18 -27.87 -7.64
CA LEU A 499 -10.83 -27.73 -8.19
C LEU A 499 -10.46 -26.26 -8.45
N CYS A 500 -11.44 -25.39 -8.65
CA CYS A 500 -11.20 -23.99 -8.97
C CYS A 500 -10.58 -23.24 -7.79
N VAL A 501 -9.42 -22.61 -8.00
CA VAL A 501 -8.73 -21.80 -6.98
C VAL A 501 -9.00 -20.30 -7.11
N GLY A 502 -9.76 -19.87 -8.12
CA GLY A 502 -10.09 -18.46 -8.34
C GLY A 502 -8.92 -17.59 -8.82
N CYS A 503 -7.93 -18.18 -9.52
CA CYS A 503 -6.72 -17.44 -9.91
C CYS A 503 -6.96 -16.30 -10.93
N GLY A 504 -8.05 -16.34 -11.68
CA GLY A 504 -8.39 -15.33 -12.69
C GLY A 504 -7.72 -15.52 -14.06
N ALA A 505 -6.94 -16.58 -14.26
CA ALA A 505 -6.26 -16.83 -15.54
C ALA A 505 -7.24 -16.91 -16.72
N CYS A 506 -8.36 -17.63 -16.55
CA CYS A 506 -9.41 -17.79 -17.56
C CYS A 506 -10.05 -16.45 -17.97
N GLU A 507 -10.29 -15.54 -17.03
CA GLU A 507 -10.86 -14.21 -17.29
C GLU A 507 -9.87 -13.32 -18.05
N LYS A 508 -8.57 -13.42 -17.71
CA LYS A 508 -7.51 -12.66 -18.39
C LYS A 508 -7.44 -12.99 -19.87
N VAL A 509 -7.47 -14.28 -20.21
CA VAL A 509 -7.27 -14.78 -21.58
C VAL A 509 -8.54 -14.84 -22.41
N CYS A 510 -9.70 -14.55 -21.80
CA CYS A 510 -10.97 -14.55 -22.52
C CYS A 510 -10.91 -13.60 -23.73
N PRO A 511 -11.17 -14.08 -24.96
CA PRO A 511 -11.01 -13.31 -26.20
C PRO A 511 -12.05 -12.18 -26.34
N ILE A 512 -13.09 -12.20 -25.53
CA ILE A 512 -14.11 -11.15 -25.52
C ILE A 512 -13.50 -9.90 -24.89
N VAL A 513 -13.42 -8.82 -25.66
CA VAL A 513 -12.69 -7.60 -25.27
C VAL A 513 -13.43 -6.80 -24.18
N ASP A 514 -14.77 -6.79 -24.21
CA ASP A 514 -15.62 -6.00 -23.30
C ASP A 514 -15.75 -6.61 -21.89
N LYS A 515 -16.93 -7.12 -21.48
CA LYS A 515 -17.04 -7.93 -20.27
C LYS A 515 -16.78 -9.39 -20.66
N PRO A 516 -15.77 -10.03 -20.04
CA PRO A 516 -15.38 -11.39 -20.39
C PRO A 516 -16.52 -12.36 -20.11
N ALA A 517 -16.63 -13.39 -20.94
CA ALA A 517 -17.64 -14.44 -20.76
C ALA A 517 -17.38 -15.31 -19.52
N VAL A 518 -16.13 -15.41 -19.09
CA VAL A 518 -15.74 -16.07 -17.84
C VAL A 518 -15.22 -15.00 -16.90
N TYR A 519 -15.74 -14.97 -15.68
CA TYR A 519 -15.35 -14.01 -14.66
C TYR A 519 -15.18 -14.70 -13.31
N VAL A 520 -14.28 -14.20 -12.48
CA VAL A 520 -14.07 -14.73 -11.13
C VAL A 520 -14.80 -13.88 -10.11
N THR A 521 -15.42 -14.54 -9.14
CA THR A 521 -16.01 -13.90 -7.95
C THR A 521 -15.35 -14.45 -6.70
N ASN A 522 -15.46 -13.76 -5.57
CA ASN A 522 -14.97 -14.26 -4.28
C ASN A 522 -15.81 -15.40 -3.68
N ALA A 523 -16.82 -15.90 -4.39
CA ALA A 523 -17.61 -17.03 -3.94
C ALA A 523 -16.73 -18.29 -3.80
N GLY A 524 -16.91 -19.04 -2.71
CA GLY A 524 -16.17 -20.27 -2.43
C GLY A 524 -14.74 -20.05 -1.93
N GLU A 525 -14.36 -18.82 -1.59
CA GLU A 525 -13.02 -18.52 -1.09
C GLU A 525 -12.74 -19.16 0.28
N THR A 526 -11.53 -19.67 0.47
CA THR A 526 -11.12 -20.40 1.68
C THR A 526 -11.15 -19.54 2.95
N ARG A 527 -11.00 -18.21 2.82
CA ARG A 527 -10.96 -17.30 3.97
C ARG A 527 -12.34 -17.02 4.58
N SER A 528 -13.41 -17.18 3.80
CA SER A 528 -14.76 -16.87 4.25
C SER A 528 -15.46 -18.15 4.70
N LYS A 529 -16.03 -18.13 5.91
CA LYS A 529 -16.84 -19.24 6.42
C LYS A 529 -18.28 -19.21 5.89
N THR A 530 -18.73 -18.07 5.40
CA THR A 530 -20.13 -17.82 5.02
C THR A 530 -20.32 -17.73 3.50
N ASN A 531 -19.30 -17.30 2.75
CA ASN A 531 -19.37 -17.16 1.29
C ASN A 531 -18.99 -18.46 0.57
N VAL A 532 -19.74 -19.53 0.79
CA VAL A 532 -19.49 -20.87 0.21
C VAL A 532 -20.36 -21.12 -1.03
N ILE A 533 -19.79 -21.81 -2.02
CA ILE A 533 -20.52 -22.31 -3.20
C ILE A 533 -20.92 -23.74 -2.86
N LEU A 534 -22.19 -24.08 -3.05
CA LEU A 534 -22.85 -25.35 -2.68
C LEU A 534 -23.33 -25.43 -1.22
N LEU A 535 -24.52 -26.00 -1.04
CA LEU A 535 -25.15 -26.34 0.25
C LEU A 535 -24.47 -27.56 0.92
N GLU A 536 -23.14 -27.65 0.90
CA GLU A 536 -22.42 -28.80 1.46
C GLU A 536 -22.18 -28.70 2.98
N ASN A 537 -22.59 -27.60 3.61
CA ASN A 537 -22.67 -27.49 5.07
C ASN A 537 -24.14 -27.48 5.54
N THR A 538 -24.74 -28.67 5.62
CA THR A 538 -26.00 -28.90 6.34
C THR A 538 -25.89 -28.62 7.85
N SER A 539 -24.70 -28.40 8.39
CA SER A 539 -24.47 -28.08 9.80
C SER A 539 -24.95 -26.69 10.22
N TYR A 540 -25.10 -25.72 9.30
CA TYR A 540 -25.64 -24.40 9.64
C TYR A 540 -27.18 -24.42 9.84
N ASN A 541 -27.86 -25.39 9.23
CA ASN A 541 -29.31 -25.59 9.38
C ASN A 541 -29.69 -26.57 10.50
N GLN A 542 -28.72 -27.03 11.31
CA GLN A 542 -28.99 -27.95 12.43
C GLN A 542 -29.05 -27.27 13.81
N THR A 543 -28.83 -25.95 13.88
CA THR A 543 -28.90 -25.19 15.14
C THR A 543 -29.77 -23.93 15.00
N SER A 544 -30.92 -24.06 14.35
CA SER A 544 -32.04 -23.12 14.47
C SER A 544 -33.25 -23.81 15.06
#